data_AF-A0A976IZA3-F1
#
_entry.id   AF-A0A976IZA3-F1
#
_cell.length_a   1.000
_cell.length_b   1.000
_cell.length_c   1.000
_cell.angle_alpha   90.00
_cell.angle_beta   90.00
_cell.angle_gamma   90.00
#
_symmetry.space_group_name_H-M   'P 1'
#
loop_
_entity.id
_entity.type
_entity.pdbx_description
1 polymer ?
#
loop_
_entity_poly.entity_id
_entity_poly.type
_entity_poly.pdbx_seq_one_letter_code
_entity_poly.pdbx_strand_id
1 'polypeptide(L)'
;MLLAAAGTAFATDDASDVPLNARAKDYGSGWECNRGYLKGNNTACIAIEIPAHAYLDASGTGWKCDRRYRKDSDGCVAIVVPSGAYLVDGAYGLGWECNRGYQQVRDACVAVDIPTNAYLDRSGSDWSCERGYKKSGATCMALAVPVNAHTDYSGNDWACDPGFRIYRDECAVR
;
A
#
# COMPACT_ATOMS: atom_id res chain seq x y z
N MET A 1 72.37 -17.53 -27.63
CA MET A 1 71.32 -17.49 -28.67
C MET A 1 70.05 -18.04 -28.02
N LEU A 2 69.16 -17.16 -27.55
CA LEU A 2 67.91 -17.54 -26.89
C LEU A 2 66.92 -18.05 -27.96
N LEU A 3 66.31 -19.21 -27.74
CA LEU A 3 65.15 -19.70 -28.50
C LEU A 3 63.90 -19.48 -27.63
N ALA A 4 63.04 -18.58 -28.07
CA ALA A 4 61.73 -18.32 -27.48
C ALA A 4 60.75 -19.39 -27.95
N ALA A 5 60.16 -20.15 -27.02
CA ALA A 5 59.03 -21.02 -27.30
C ALA A 5 57.75 -20.18 -27.31
N ALA A 6 57.12 -20.06 -28.47
CA ALA A 6 55.81 -19.44 -28.61
C ALA A 6 54.74 -20.42 -28.08
N GLY A 7 54.20 -20.14 -26.89
CA GLY A 7 53.02 -20.80 -26.38
C GLY A 7 51.78 -20.26 -27.10
N THR A 8 51.05 -21.10 -27.82
CA THR A 8 49.76 -20.75 -28.39
C THR A 8 48.72 -20.72 -27.26
N ALA A 9 48.24 -19.53 -26.93
CA ALA A 9 47.07 -19.36 -26.07
C ALA A 9 45.82 -19.68 -26.91
N PHE A 10 45.11 -20.76 -26.55
CA PHE A 10 43.77 -21.01 -27.07
C PHE A 10 42.79 -20.17 -26.24
N ALA A 11 42.13 -19.21 -26.88
CA ALA A 11 40.92 -18.61 -26.33
C ALA A 11 39.79 -19.63 -26.52
N THR A 12 39.15 -20.06 -25.43
CA THR A 12 37.95 -20.89 -25.51
C THR A 12 36.80 -20.00 -25.95
N ASP A 13 36.36 -20.15 -27.20
CA ASP A 13 35.09 -19.64 -27.69
C ASP A 13 33.97 -20.39 -26.96
N ASP A 14 33.56 -19.87 -25.81
CA ASP A 14 32.54 -20.46 -24.95
C ASP A 14 31.14 -19.99 -25.39
N ALA A 15 30.83 -20.19 -26.68
CA ALA A 15 29.48 -20.00 -27.20
C ALA A 15 28.52 -21.13 -26.76
N SER A 16 28.99 -22.08 -25.93
CA SER A 16 28.27 -23.28 -25.51
C SER A 16 27.71 -23.25 -24.08
N ASP A 17 28.07 -22.27 -23.23
CA ASP A 17 27.70 -22.28 -21.80
C ASP A 17 26.53 -21.34 -21.43
N VAL A 18 25.83 -20.78 -22.44
CA VAL A 18 24.60 -20.01 -22.24
C VAL A 18 23.40 -20.89 -22.57
N PRO A 19 22.55 -21.24 -21.59
CA PRO A 19 21.41 -22.12 -21.84
C PRO A 19 20.31 -21.45 -22.66
N LEU A 20 19.38 -22.24 -23.17
CA LEU A 20 18.21 -21.74 -23.91
C LEU A 20 17.43 -20.73 -23.06
N ASN A 21 16.96 -19.66 -23.71
CA ASN A 21 16.27 -18.54 -23.07
C ASN A 21 17.11 -17.78 -22.04
N ALA A 22 18.43 -17.81 -22.20
CA ALA A 22 19.37 -16.95 -21.48
C ALA A 22 20.19 -16.11 -22.46
N ARG A 23 20.83 -15.08 -21.91
CA ARG A 23 21.85 -14.27 -22.57
C ARG A 23 23.06 -14.11 -21.65
N ALA A 24 24.23 -13.93 -22.24
CA ALA A 24 25.42 -13.56 -21.48
C ALA A 24 25.18 -12.22 -20.78
N LYS A 25 25.71 -12.09 -19.56
CA LYS A 25 25.64 -10.81 -18.83
C LYS A 25 26.56 -9.78 -19.49
N ASP A 26 26.10 -8.53 -19.52
CA ASP A 26 26.91 -7.42 -20.04
C ASP A 26 28.15 -7.13 -19.17
N TYR A 27 28.10 -7.50 -17.89
CA TYR A 27 29.21 -7.36 -16.94
C TYR A 27 29.38 -8.60 -16.05
N GLY A 28 30.64 -8.98 -15.82
CA GLY A 28 31.01 -10.17 -15.03
C GLY A 28 30.96 -11.47 -15.84
N SER A 29 31.11 -12.61 -15.17
CA SER A 29 30.97 -13.92 -15.77
C SER A 29 29.56 -14.51 -15.58
N GLY A 30 29.13 -15.33 -16.53
CA GLY A 30 27.87 -16.06 -16.51
C GLY A 30 26.75 -15.43 -17.32
N TRP A 31 25.54 -15.95 -17.12
CA TRP A 31 24.35 -15.63 -17.91
C TRP A 31 23.18 -15.20 -17.04
N GLU A 32 22.20 -14.57 -17.67
CA GLU A 32 20.90 -14.24 -17.08
C GLU A 32 19.76 -14.70 -17.99
N CYS A 33 18.62 -15.04 -17.40
CA CYS A 33 17.46 -15.42 -18.18
C CYS A 33 16.92 -14.24 -18.98
N ASN A 34 16.48 -14.53 -20.20
CA ASN A 34 15.74 -13.57 -21.02
C ASN A 34 14.45 -13.18 -20.30
N ARG A 35 13.97 -11.98 -20.60
CA ARG A 35 12.69 -11.46 -20.12
C ARG A 35 11.57 -12.49 -20.38
N GLY A 36 10.78 -12.80 -19.34
CA GLY A 36 9.74 -13.83 -19.39
C GLY A 36 10.19 -15.20 -18.91
N TYR A 37 11.43 -15.33 -18.41
CA TYR A 37 11.98 -16.58 -17.91
C TYR A 37 12.63 -16.37 -16.53
N LEU A 38 12.47 -17.37 -15.66
CA LEU A 38 13.09 -17.43 -14.34
C LEU A 38 14.17 -18.50 -14.30
N LYS A 39 15.19 -18.29 -13.46
CA LYS A 39 16.25 -19.27 -13.26
C LYS A 39 15.67 -20.48 -12.53
N GLY A 40 15.63 -21.63 -13.21
CA GLY A 40 15.11 -22.87 -12.64
C GLY A 40 16.16 -23.59 -11.79
N ASN A 41 17.22 -24.05 -12.45
CA ASN A 41 18.43 -24.56 -11.82
C ASN A 41 19.64 -23.72 -12.31
N ASN A 42 20.87 -24.07 -11.91
CA ASN A 42 22.06 -23.35 -12.37
C ASN A 42 22.38 -23.51 -13.86
N THR A 43 21.54 -24.22 -14.63
CA THR A 43 21.77 -24.54 -16.04
C THR A 43 20.54 -24.32 -16.93
N ALA A 44 19.45 -23.73 -16.42
CA ALA A 44 18.21 -23.59 -17.19
C ALA A 44 17.37 -22.38 -16.80
N CYS A 45 16.70 -21.83 -17.82
CA CYS A 45 15.68 -20.80 -17.70
C CYS A 45 14.30 -21.41 -17.99
N ILE A 46 13.39 -21.26 -17.04
CA ILE A 46 12.01 -21.78 -17.11
C ILE A 46 11.09 -20.62 -17.49
N ALA A 47 10.20 -20.83 -18.45
CA ALA A 47 9.23 -19.83 -18.85
C ALA A 47 8.31 -19.46 -17.68
N ILE A 48 8.04 -18.17 -17.52
CA ILE A 48 7.05 -17.69 -16.56
C ILE A 48 5.68 -17.99 -17.14
N GLU A 49 4.90 -18.79 -16.42
CA GLU A 49 3.49 -18.98 -16.73
C GLU A 49 2.72 -17.69 -16.39
N ILE A 50 2.18 -17.04 -17.40
CA ILE A 50 1.37 -15.82 -17.25
C ILE A 50 -0.10 -16.27 -17.30
N PRO A 51 -0.85 -16.13 -16.19
CA PRO A 51 -2.25 -16.54 -16.17
C PRO A 51 -3.12 -15.60 -17.02
N ALA A 52 -4.38 -15.99 -17.24
CA ALA A 52 -5.36 -15.11 -17.88
C ALA A 52 -5.49 -13.79 -17.10
N HIS A 53 -5.67 -12.68 -17.83
CA HIS A 53 -5.76 -11.33 -17.29
C HIS A 53 -4.49 -10.85 -16.56
N ALA A 54 -3.32 -11.31 -17.00
CA ALA A 54 -2.03 -10.88 -16.49
C ALA A 54 -1.08 -10.53 -17.64
N TYR A 55 -0.07 -9.73 -17.30
CA TYR A 55 1.00 -9.34 -18.19
C TYR A 55 2.34 -9.35 -17.46
N LEU A 56 3.42 -9.56 -18.20
CA LEU A 56 4.77 -9.55 -17.66
C LEU A 56 5.14 -8.15 -17.14
N ASP A 57 5.60 -8.06 -15.89
CA ASP A 57 5.91 -6.76 -15.28
C ASP A 57 7.19 -6.13 -15.85
N ALA A 58 7.51 -4.92 -15.41
CA ALA A 58 8.68 -4.19 -15.91
C ALA A 58 10.01 -4.92 -15.63
N SER A 59 10.11 -5.67 -14.52
CA SER A 59 11.31 -6.43 -14.16
C SER A 59 11.56 -7.59 -15.13
N GLY A 60 10.50 -8.11 -15.74
CA GLY A 60 10.59 -9.23 -16.68
C GLY A 60 10.75 -10.60 -16.01
N THR A 61 10.77 -10.64 -14.67
CA THR A 61 10.87 -11.86 -13.86
C THR A 61 9.60 -12.15 -13.06
N GLY A 62 8.58 -11.29 -13.18
CA GLY A 62 7.26 -11.46 -12.56
C GLY A 62 6.14 -10.98 -13.47
N TRP A 63 4.91 -11.14 -13.01
CA TRP A 63 3.71 -10.68 -13.72
C TRP A 63 2.82 -9.83 -12.82
N LYS A 64 1.99 -8.99 -13.45
CA LYS A 64 0.95 -8.18 -12.81
C LYS A 64 -0.38 -8.45 -13.48
N CYS A 65 -1.47 -8.30 -12.72
CA CYS A 65 -2.81 -8.39 -13.28
C CYS A 65 -3.12 -7.19 -14.16
N ASP A 66 -3.91 -7.41 -15.19
CA ASP A 66 -4.51 -6.36 -16.00
C ASP A 66 -5.31 -5.39 -15.12
N ARG A 67 -5.50 -4.17 -15.62
CA ARG A 67 -6.36 -3.20 -14.95
C ARG A 67 -7.75 -3.82 -14.72
N ARG A 68 -8.30 -3.63 -13.52
CA ARG A 68 -9.56 -4.24 -13.03
C ARG A 68 -9.46 -5.70 -12.61
N TYR A 69 -8.26 -6.26 -12.53
CA TYR A 69 -8.00 -7.56 -11.94
C TYR A 69 -7.02 -7.43 -10.78
N ARG A 70 -7.14 -8.33 -9.80
CA ARG A 70 -6.23 -8.42 -8.65
C ARG A 70 -5.66 -9.83 -8.54
N LYS A 71 -4.48 -9.92 -7.95
CA LYS A 71 -3.83 -11.21 -7.70
C LYS A 71 -4.62 -11.99 -6.65
N ASP A 72 -4.96 -13.22 -6.97
CA ASP A 72 -5.57 -14.18 -6.06
C ASP A 72 -4.93 -15.54 -6.31
N SER A 73 -4.22 -16.06 -5.31
CA SER A 73 -3.34 -17.23 -5.44
C SER A 73 -2.40 -17.12 -6.66
N ASP A 74 -2.52 -18.04 -7.62
CA ASP A 74 -1.69 -18.13 -8.82
C ASP A 74 -2.35 -17.49 -10.05
N GLY A 75 -3.39 -16.68 -9.86
CA GLY A 75 -4.16 -16.09 -10.93
C GLY A 75 -4.56 -14.63 -10.70
N CYS A 76 -5.29 -14.11 -11.69
CA CYS A 76 -5.90 -12.80 -11.65
C CYS A 76 -7.42 -12.93 -11.69
N VAL A 77 -8.08 -12.41 -10.65
CA VAL A 77 -9.54 -12.40 -10.53
C VAL A 77 -10.07 -11.00 -10.73
N ALA A 78 -11.24 -10.89 -11.35
CA ALA A 78 -11.88 -9.60 -11.61
C ALA A 78 -12.21 -8.88 -10.29
N ILE A 79 -11.92 -7.59 -10.23
CA ILE A 79 -12.26 -6.74 -9.10
C ILE A 79 -13.73 -6.37 -9.20
N VAL A 80 -14.53 -6.83 -8.23
CA VAL A 80 -15.91 -6.36 -8.03
C VAL A 80 -15.87 -5.11 -7.17
N VAL A 81 -16.22 -3.96 -7.76
CA VAL A 81 -16.30 -2.68 -7.05
C VAL A 81 -17.70 -2.55 -6.44
N PRO A 82 -17.85 -2.50 -5.11
CA PRO A 82 -19.16 -2.36 -4.48
C PRO A 82 -19.73 -0.94 -4.64
N SER A 83 -21.01 -0.77 -4.32
CA SER A 83 -21.62 0.57 -4.23
C SER A 83 -20.88 1.42 -3.19
N GLY A 84 -20.69 2.70 -3.47
CA GLY A 84 -19.96 3.61 -2.58
C GLY A 84 -18.43 3.46 -2.66
N ALA A 85 -17.89 2.74 -3.64
CA ALA A 85 -16.45 2.57 -3.87
C ALA A 85 -16.02 3.05 -5.26
N TYR A 86 -14.70 3.19 -5.43
CA TYR A 86 -14.04 3.42 -6.71
C TYR A 86 -12.85 2.48 -6.90
N LEU A 87 -12.53 2.17 -8.16
CA LEU A 87 -11.40 1.32 -8.50
C LEU A 87 -10.08 2.05 -8.22
N VAL A 88 -9.12 1.36 -7.60
CA VAL A 88 -7.75 1.85 -7.45
C VAL A 88 -6.76 0.91 -8.11
N ASP A 89 -5.72 1.48 -8.72
CA ASP A 89 -4.64 0.71 -9.33
C ASP A 89 -3.63 0.34 -8.21
N GLY A 90 -3.84 -0.81 -7.57
CA GLY A 90 -3.02 -1.32 -6.48
C GLY A 90 -2.50 -2.74 -6.76
N ALA A 91 -1.21 -2.97 -6.54
CA ALA A 91 -0.62 -4.32 -6.62
C ALA A 91 -1.06 -5.24 -5.45
N TYR A 92 -1.61 -4.64 -4.40
CA TYR A 92 -2.03 -5.28 -3.16
C TYR A 92 -3.37 -4.70 -2.69
N GLY A 93 -4.10 -5.43 -1.85
CA GLY A 93 -5.41 -5.03 -1.33
C GLY A 93 -6.58 -5.44 -2.22
N LEU A 94 -7.75 -4.84 -1.99
CA LEU A 94 -9.00 -5.25 -2.64
C LEU A 94 -9.16 -4.76 -4.08
N GLY A 95 -8.33 -3.80 -4.52
CA GLY A 95 -8.41 -3.18 -5.84
C GLY A 95 -9.48 -2.07 -5.95
N TRP A 96 -10.07 -1.68 -4.83
CA TRP A 96 -10.99 -0.56 -4.70
C TRP A 96 -10.82 0.11 -3.34
N GLU A 97 -11.25 1.36 -3.26
CA GLU A 97 -11.33 2.14 -2.03
C GLU A 97 -12.73 2.75 -1.89
N CYS A 98 -13.15 3.01 -0.66
CA CYS A 98 -14.44 3.65 -0.42
C CYS A 98 -14.39 5.13 -0.84
N ASN A 99 -15.48 5.61 -1.43
CA ASN A 99 -15.68 7.03 -1.66
C ASN A 99 -15.64 7.77 -0.32
N ARG A 100 -15.23 9.04 -0.34
CA ARG A 100 -15.35 9.92 0.82
C ARG A 100 -16.80 9.93 1.32
N GLY A 101 -17.00 9.75 2.62
CA GLY A 101 -18.30 9.56 3.25
C GLY A 101 -18.72 8.10 3.41
N TYR A 102 -17.85 7.15 3.06
CA TYR A 102 -18.07 5.73 3.24
C TYR A 102 -16.92 5.08 4.00
N GLN A 103 -17.24 4.10 4.82
CA GLN A 103 -16.29 3.28 5.57
C GLN A 103 -16.29 1.84 5.05
N GLN A 104 -15.10 1.25 4.97
CA GLN A 104 -14.97 -0.15 4.58
C GLN A 104 -15.46 -1.08 5.70
N VAL A 105 -16.44 -1.92 5.38
CA VAL A 105 -16.93 -2.99 6.26
C VAL A 105 -16.92 -4.30 5.47
N ARG A 106 -15.91 -5.14 5.72
CA ARG A 106 -15.63 -6.37 4.94
C ARG A 106 -15.45 -6.03 3.45
N ASP A 107 -16.29 -6.60 2.59
CA ASP A 107 -16.26 -6.43 1.13
C ASP A 107 -17.25 -5.36 0.63
N ALA A 108 -17.65 -4.41 1.48
CA ALA A 108 -18.57 -3.35 1.14
C ALA A 108 -18.11 -1.99 1.67
N CYS A 109 -18.59 -0.93 1.03
CA CYS A 109 -18.51 0.43 1.53
C CYS A 109 -19.87 0.81 2.09
N VAL A 110 -19.91 1.13 3.39
CA VAL A 110 -21.12 1.55 4.10
C VAL A 110 -21.03 3.05 4.34
N ALA A 111 -22.11 3.78 4.07
CA ALA A 111 -22.15 5.22 4.30
C ALA A 111 -21.90 5.52 5.78
N VAL A 112 -21.09 6.54 6.05
CA VAL A 112 -20.84 7.02 7.41
C VAL A 112 -22.05 7.82 7.87
N ASP A 113 -22.69 7.37 8.95
CA ASP A 113 -23.76 8.11 9.60
C ASP A 113 -23.16 9.29 10.37
N ILE A 114 -23.34 10.51 9.84
CA ILE A 114 -22.82 11.75 10.43
C ILE A 114 -23.92 12.34 11.34
N PRO A 115 -23.72 12.40 12.67
CA PRO A 115 -24.72 12.97 13.57
C PRO A 115 -24.77 14.50 13.50
N THR A 116 -25.77 15.11 14.12
CA THR A 116 -25.86 16.57 14.29
C THR A 116 -24.61 17.09 15.02
N ASN A 117 -24.13 18.27 14.60
CA ASN A 117 -22.90 18.91 15.08
C ASN A 117 -21.63 18.09 14.81
N ALA A 118 -21.61 17.31 13.72
CA ALA A 118 -20.46 16.58 13.26
C ALA A 118 -20.20 16.80 11.77
N TYR A 119 -18.97 16.53 11.35
CA TYR A 119 -18.54 16.60 9.96
C TYR A 119 -17.60 15.44 9.63
N LEU A 120 -17.50 15.09 8.34
CA LEU A 120 -16.54 14.08 7.89
C LEU A 120 -15.11 14.52 8.20
N ASP A 121 -14.36 13.65 8.85
CA ASP A 121 -12.97 13.90 9.20
C ASP A 121 -12.07 14.02 7.96
N ARG A 122 -10.78 14.24 8.18
CA ARG A 122 -9.84 14.37 7.05
C ARG A 122 -9.75 13.08 6.23
N SER A 123 -9.80 11.90 6.87
CA SER A 123 -9.74 10.62 6.17
C SER A 123 -10.95 10.42 5.26
N GLY A 124 -12.10 10.97 5.65
CA GLY A 124 -13.35 10.82 4.94
C GLY A 124 -14.05 9.49 5.19
N SER A 125 -13.54 8.67 6.12
CA SER A 125 -14.13 7.38 6.51
C SER A 125 -14.61 7.35 7.97
N ASP A 126 -14.48 8.46 8.70
CA ASP A 126 -15.09 8.68 10.02
C ASP A 126 -15.57 10.15 10.11
N TRP A 127 -16.08 10.55 11.27
CA TRP A 127 -16.54 11.89 11.58
C TRP A 127 -15.94 12.43 12.87
N SER A 128 -15.83 13.76 12.90
CA SER A 128 -15.40 14.56 14.05
C SER A 128 -16.52 15.53 14.45
N CYS A 129 -16.57 15.88 15.73
CA CYS A 129 -17.51 16.89 16.21
C CYS A 129 -17.08 18.29 15.79
N GLU A 130 -18.05 19.15 15.49
CA GLU A 130 -17.83 20.58 15.34
C GLU A 130 -17.24 21.17 16.63
N ARG A 131 -16.49 22.28 16.48
CA ARG A 131 -15.92 23.00 17.62
C ARG A 131 -17.03 23.40 18.59
N GLY A 132 -16.81 23.16 19.89
CA GLY A 132 -17.82 23.34 20.94
C GLY A 132 -18.64 22.09 21.24
N TYR A 133 -18.37 20.96 20.59
CA TYR A 133 -19.02 19.68 20.85
C TYR A 133 -17.99 18.57 21.11
N LYS A 134 -18.36 17.56 21.91
CA LYS A 134 -17.52 16.40 22.26
C LYS A 134 -18.22 15.10 21.88
N LYS A 135 -17.44 14.13 21.38
CA LYS A 135 -17.92 12.81 20.95
C LYS A 135 -18.47 12.06 22.17
N SER A 136 -19.73 11.64 22.10
CA SER A 136 -20.43 10.86 23.13
C SER A 136 -21.19 9.74 22.44
N GLY A 137 -20.58 8.55 22.41
CA GLY A 137 -21.08 7.42 21.61
C GLY A 137 -21.20 7.78 20.14
N ALA A 138 -22.40 7.63 19.58
CA ALA A 138 -22.73 7.93 18.19
C ALA A 138 -23.20 9.38 17.95
N THR A 139 -22.97 10.29 18.90
CA THR A 139 -23.45 11.68 18.83
C THR A 139 -22.38 12.69 19.24
N CYS A 140 -22.59 13.95 18.87
CA CYS A 140 -21.83 15.09 19.35
C CYS A 140 -22.66 15.88 20.35
N MET A 141 -22.25 15.85 21.62
CA MET A 141 -22.91 16.59 22.70
C MET A 141 -22.18 17.92 22.93
N ALA A 142 -22.92 18.97 23.28
CA ALA A 142 -22.31 20.26 23.57
C ALA A 142 -21.25 20.13 24.67
N LEU A 143 -20.09 20.72 24.44
CA LEU A 143 -18.98 20.69 25.38
C LEU A 143 -19.32 21.56 26.59
N ALA A 144 -19.50 20.94 27.75
CA ALA A 144 -19.61 21.66 29.00
C ALA A 144 -18.21 22.15 29.42
N VAL A 145 -18.00 23.47 29.34
CA VAL A 145 -16.78 24.11 29.83
C VAL A 145 -17.02 24.58 31.27
N PRO A 146 -16.30 24.05 32.26
CA PRO A 146 -16.50 24.45 33.65
C PRO A 146 -15.99 25.87 33.91
N VAL A 147 -16.35 26.43 35.06
CA VAL A 147 -15.78 27.70 35.54
C VAL A 147 -14.25 27.58 35.67
N ASN A 148 -13.55 28.67 35.32
CA ASN A 148 -12.09 28.75 35.25
C ASN A 148 -11.47 27.81 34.19
N ALA A 149 -12.17 27.58 33.08
CA ALA A 149 -11.68 26.83 31.94
C ALA A 149 -12.06 27.52 30.62
N HIS A 150 -11.33 27.18 29.57
CA HIS A 150 -11.61 27.56 28.19
C HIS A 150 -11.58 26.33 27.27
N THR A 151 -12.21 26.44 26.10
CA THR A 151 -12.07 25.43 25.06
C THR A 151 -10.62 25.32 24.64
N ASP A 152 -10.09 24.11 24.56
CA ASP A 152 -8.70 23.88 24.18
C ASP A 152 -8.46 24.19 22.68
N TYR A 153 -7.24 23.90 22.22
CA TYR A 153 -6.87 24.11 20.82
C TYR A 153 -7.72 23.26 19.86
N SER A 154 -7.96 21.99 20.21
CA SER A 154 -8.81 21.10 19.41
C SER A 154 -10.21 21.66 19.24
N GLY A 155 -10.71 22.35 20.27
CA GLY A 155 -12.06 22.90 20.30
C GLY A 155 -13.13 21.86 20.63
N ASN A 156 -12.74 20.62 20.92
CA ASN A 156 -13.62 19.53 21.31
C ASN A 156 -13.33 19.05 22.75
N ASP A 157 -12.40 19.71 23.45
CA ASP A 157 -12.16 19.55 24.88
C ASP A 157 -11.91 20.91 25.55
N TRP A 158 -11.70 20.89 26.87
CA TRP A 158 -11.40 22.09 27.65
C TRP A 158 -10.08 21.97 28.43
N ALA A 159 -9.50 23.12 28.72
CA ALA A 159 -8.31 23.25 29.57
C ALA A 159 -8.56 24.31 30.64
N CYS A 160 -7.98 24.11 31.83
CA CYS A 160 -8.07 25.11 32.88
C CYS A 160 -7.37 26.41 32.49
N ASP A 161 -7.94 27.52 32.92
CA ASP A 161 -7.32 28.83 32.82
C ASP A 161 -6.02 28.89 33.62
N PRO A 162 -5.09 29.79 33.26
CA PRO A 162 -3.85 29.97 34.00
C PRO A 162 -4.10 30.18 35.51
N GLY A 163 -3.46 29.37 36.34
CA GLY A 163 -3.63 29.42 37.81
C GLY A 163 -4.57 28.34 38.38
N PHE A 164 -5.33 27.64 37.53
CA PHE A 164 -6.23 26.56 37.95
C PHE A 164 -5.70 25.19 37.52
N ARG A 165 -6.17 24.13 38.19
CA ARG A 165 -5.82 22.73 37.88
C ARG A 165 -7.08 21.87 37.85
N ILE A 166 -7.01 20.82 37.02
CA ILE A 166 -8.08 19.84 36.89
C ILE A 166 -8.27 19.13 38.24
N TYR A 167 -9.49 19.15 38.73
CA TYR A 167 -9.96 18.38 39.86
C TYR A 167 -11.31 17.77 39.52
N ARG A 168 -11.33 16.46 39.22
CA ARG A 168 -12.50 15.77 38.65
C ARG A 168 -12.96 16.47 37.37
N ASP A 169 -14.19 16.98 37.33
CA ASP A 169 -14.79 17.63 36.16
C ASP A 169 -14.78 19.17 36.27
N GLU A 170 -13.88 19.73 37.09
CA GLU A 170 -13.82 21.17 37.38
C GLU A 170 -12.37 21.69 37.41
N CYS A 171 -12.22 23.02 37.33
CA CYS A 171 -10.96 23.72 37.50
C CYS A 171 -10.94 24.47 38.83
N ALA A 172 -10.13 23.97 39.77
CA ALA A 172 -10.00 24.51 41.11
C ALA A 172 -8.63 25.18 41.32
N VAL A 173 -8.59 26.13 42.27
CA VAL A 173 -7.34 26.70 42.76
C VAL A 173 -6.58 25.60 43.48
N ARG A 174 -5.27 25.57 43.27
CA ARG A 174 -4.38 24.64 43.95
C ARG A 174 -4.18 25.01 45.41
#